data_AF-A0A354TRP5-F1
#
_entry.id   AF-A0A354TRP5-F1
#
_cell.length_a   1.000
_cell.length_b   1.000
_cell.length_c   1.000
_cell.angle_alpha   90.00
_cell.angle_beta   90.00
_cell.angle_gamma   90.00
#
_symmetry.space_group_name_H-M   'P 1'
#
loop_
_entity.id
_entity.type
_entity.pdbx_description
1 polymer ?
#
loop_
_entity_poly.entity_id
_entity_poly.type
_entity_poly.pdbx_seq_one_letter_code
_entity_poly.pdbx_strand_id
1 'polypeptide(L)' 'MLHLVRISPVNQTQTDYDLLVIGGGINGAGIAADAAGRGLKGALVEKGDLASATA' A
#
# COMPACT_ATOMS: atom_id res chain seq x y z
N MET A 1 -0.19 27.48 37.49
CA MET A 1 0.79 27.47 36.38
C MET A 1 0.88 26.02 35.88
N LEU A 2 0.02 25.61 34.94
CA LEU A 2 0.15 24.32 34.27
C LEU A 2 0.63 24.60 32.84
N HIS A 3 1.83 24.16 32.52
CA HIS A 3 2.34 24.15 31.15
C HIS A 3 1.65 23.01 30.40
N LEU A 4 0.68 23.37 29.56
CA LEU A 4 0.08 22.46 28.59
C LEU A 4 1.13 22.12 27.53
N VAL A 5 1.65 20.90 27.57
CA VAL A 5 2.51 20.35 26.51
C VAL A 5 1.63 20.15 25.26
N ARG A 6 1.84 20.96 24.21
CA ARG A 6 1.23 20.67 22.90
C ARG A 6 1.86 19.40 22.34
N ILE A 7 1.04 18.37 22.16
CA ILE A 7 1.38 17.21 21.34
C ILE A 7 1.22 17.67 19.88
N SER A 8 2.33 17.86 19.17
CA SER A 8 2.30 18.11 17.73
C SER A 8 1.83 16.82 17.03
N PRO A 9 0.82 16.87 16.16
CA PRO A 9 0.34 15.67 15.47
C PRO A 9 1.45 15.12 14.57
N VAL A 10 1.57 13.79 14.55
CA VAL A 10 2.48 13.04 13.68
C VAL A 10 2.23 13.45 12.23
N ASN A 11 3.29 13.85 11.53
CA ASN A 11 3.25 14.10 10.10
C ASN A 11 3.02 12.76 9.38
N GLN A 12 1.76 12.44 9.09
CA GLN A 12 1.43 11.30 8.23
C GLN A 12 1.92 11.64 6.83
N THR A 13 2.93 10.92 6.33
CA THR A 13 3.27 10.97 4.91
C THR A 13 2.12 10.30 4.16
N GLN A 14 1.13 11.10 3.79
CA GLN A 14 0.03 10.67 2.97
C GLN A 14 0.59 10.44 1.56
N THR A 15 0.87 9.17 1.26
CA THR A 15 1.26 8.75 -0.09
C THR A 15 -0.03 8.46 -0.84
N ASP A 16 -0.35 9.31 -1.82
CA ASP A 16 -1.43 9.02 -2.75
C ASP A 16 -1.02 7.84 -3.66
N TYR A 17 -1.92 6.86 -3.76
CA TYR A 17 -1.80 5.72 -4.65
C TYR A 17 -2.80 5.86 -5.80
N ASP A 18 -2.37 5.53 -7.00
CA ASP A 18 -3.21 5.53 -8.21
C ASP A 18 -4.03 4.23 -8.32
N LEU A 19 -3.54 3.14 -7.71
CA LEU A 19 -4.15 1.82 -7.79
C LEU A 19 -3.88 0.99 -6.53
N LEU A 20 -4.93 0.38 -5.98
CA LEU A 20 -4.84 -0.65 -4.95
C LEU A 20 -5.24 -2.01 -5.51
N VAL A 21 -4.32 -2.98 -5.48
CA VAL A 21 -4.54 -4.37 -5.88
C VAL A 21 -4.72 -5.22 -4.61
N ILE A 22 -5.84 -5.93 -4.53
CA ILE A 22 -6.15 -6.83 -3.40
C ILE A 22 -6.01 -8.27 -3.88
N GLY A 23 -5.08 -9.00 -3.27
CA GLY A 23 -4.74 -10.39 -3.61
C GLY A 23 -3.38 -10.49 -4.32
N GLY A 24 -2.46 -11.26 -3.74
CA GLY A 24 -1.08 -11.49 -4.19
C GLY A 24 -0.88 -12.74 -5.04
N GLY A 25 -1.93 -13.27 -5.67
CA GLY A 25 -1.83 -14.35 -6.65
C GLY A 25 -1.33 -13.86 -8.02
N ILE A 26 -1.22 -14.76 -9.01
CA ILE A 26 -0.63 -14.44 -10.32
C ILE A 26 -1.29 -13.25 -11.03
N ASN A 27 -2.63 -13.16 -10.96
CA ASN A 27 -3.37 -12.05 -11.56
C ASN A 27 -3.05 -10.73 -10.85
N GLY A 28 -3.05 -10.72 -9.52
CA GLY A 28 -2.76 -9.51 -8.74
C GLY A 28 -1.32 -9.04 -8.93
N ALA A 29 -0.36 -9.96 -8.91
CA ALA A 29 1.04 -9.66 -9.19
C ALA A 29 1.25 -9.13 -10.61
N GLY A 30 0.59 -9.74 -11.61
CA GLY A 30 0.62 -9.27 -13.00
C GLY A 30 0.04 -7.87 -13.18
N ILE A 31 -1.08 -7.57 -12.53
CA ILE A 31 -1.70 -6.23 -12.54
C ILE A 31 -0.77 -5.21 -11.87
N ALA A 32 -0.18 -5.54 -10.72
CA ALA A 32 0.75 -4.64 -10.03
C ALA A 32 2.01 -4.38 -10.86
N ALA A 33 2.53 -5.40 -11.54
CA ALA A 33 3.70 -5.28 -12.43
C ALA A 33 3.39 -4.42 -13.66
N ASP A 34 2.24 -4.61 -14.31
CA ASP A 34 1.80 -3.78 -15.44
C ASP A 34 1.61 -2.31 -15.02
N ALA A 35 0.98 -2.08 -13.86
CA ALA A 35 0.80 -0.73 -13.31
C ALA A 35 2.16 -0.06 -13.01
N ALA A 36 3.10 -0.79 -12.42
CA ALA A 36 4.46 -0.29 -12.17
C ALA A 36 5.20 0.03 -13.47
N GLY A 37 5.09 -0.84 -14.49
CA GLY A 37 5.68 -0.63 -15.81
C GLY A 37 5.12 0.60 -16.55
N ARG A 38 3.91 1.02 -16.21
CA ARG A 38 3.26 2.24 -16.71
C ARG A 38 3.52 3.48 -15.85
N GLY A 39 4.25 3.36 -14.75
CA GLY A 39 4.61 4.47 -13.86
C GLY A 39 3.56 4.86 -12.83
N LEU A 40 2.56 4.01 -12.57
CA LEU A 40 1.57 4.25 -11.52
C LEU A 40 2.16 3.97 -10.14
N LYS A 41 1.75 4.77 -9.15
CA LYS A 41 1.99 4.47 -7.73
C LYS A 41 0.97 3.44 -7.27
N GLY A 42 1.29 2.17 -7.45
CA GLY A 42 0.46 1.05 -7.02
C GLY A 42 0.78 0.55 -5.61
N ALA A 43 -0.23 0.05 -4.90
CA ALA A 43 -0.08 -0.79 -3.72
C ALA A 43 -0.70 -2.18 -3.99
N LEU A 44 -0.02 -3.24 -3.58
CA LEU A 44 -0.55 -4.60 -3.56
C LEU A 44 -0.62 -5.07 -2.11
N VAL A 45 -1.78 -5.60 -1.71
CA VAL A 45 -1.99 -6.17 -0.38
C VAL A 45 -2.47 -7.61 -0.47
N GLU A 46 -1.91 -8.47 0.37
CA GLU A 46 -2.27 -9.87 0.50
C GLU A 46 -2.51 -10.17 1.98
N LYS A 47 -3.49 -11.03 2.28
CA LYS A 47 -3.84 -11.42 3.65
C LYS A 47 -2.78 -12.36 4.25
N GLY A 48 -2.21 -13.24 3.42
CA GLY A 48 -1.15 -14.17 3.81
C GLY A 48 0.19 -13.86 3.15
N ASP A 49 0.92 -14.92 2.77
CA ASP A 49 2.11 -14.78 1.94
C ASP A 49 1.74 -14.61 0.47
N LEU A 50 2.63 -13.98 -0.30
CA LEU A 50 2.46 -13.86 -1.75
C LEU A 50 2.36 -15.24 -2.41
N ALA A 51 1.50 -15.36 -3.43
CA ALA A 51 1.22 -16.60 -4.15
C ALA A 51 0.74 -17.80 -3.30
N SER A 52 0.22 -17.56 -2.09
CA SER A 52 -0.19 -18.63 -1.15
C SER A 52 -1.52 -19.31 -1.45
N ALA A 53 -2.34 -18.77 -2.36
CA ALA A 53 -3.67 -19.32 -2.67
C ALA A 53 -3.57 -20.53 -3.62
N THR A 54 -3.67 -20.29 -4.93
CA THR A 54 -3.50 -21.31 -5.98
C THR A 54 -2.23 -20.97 -6.75
N ALA A 55 -1.13 -21.63 -6.38
CA ALA A 55 0.08 -21.70 -7.19
C ALA A 55 -0.09 -22.72 -8.32
#